data_AF-A0A2T5UTZ1-F1
#
_entry.id   AF-A0A2T5UTZ1-F1
#
_cell.length_a   1.000
_cell.length_b   1.000
_cell.length_c   1.000
_cell.angle_alpha   90.00
_cell.angle_beta   90.00
_cell.angle_gamma   90.00
#
_symmetry.space_group_name_H-M   'P 1'
#
loop_
_entity.id
_entity.type
_entity.pdbx_description
1 polymer ?
#
loop_
_entity_poly.entity_id
_entity_poly.type
_entity_poly.pdbx_seq_one_letter_code
_entity_poly.pdbx_strand_id
1 'polypeptide(L)'
;MHGLCRVSVSYVPLRWMPTSVTEFACVSFDKCFAHLHLLPTFADLQSRQPCLKPLRNSAMSTERYFEDFSSGEIITLGPRIVEAGEIVEFASEFDPQPFHLDEEAGRKSLLGGLAASGWHTAALTMRMIYDAFLAQTASMGSPGITSVSWRRPVLAGDTLSGVAEVLETRRSSSRPQMGVVTFRITLANQKGETVMIQENPIFIGSREVPA
;
A
#
# COMPACT_ATOMS: atom_id res chain seq x y z
N MET A 1 -35.95 -0.59 -41.96
CA MET A 1 -34.62 -0.96 -42.51
C MET A 1 -33.57 -0.49 -41.52
N HIS A 2 -33.09 -1.39 -40.65
CA HIS A 2 -32.01 -1.08 -39.70
C HIS A 2 -30.83 -1.98 -40.07
N GLY A 3 -29.76 -1.36 -40.56
CA GLY A 3 -28.54 -2.05 -41.00
C GLY A 3 -27.71 -2.51 -39.80
N LEU A 4 -27.47 -3.81 -39.73
CA LEU A 4 -26.53 -4.44 -38.79
C LEU A 4 -25.10 -4.20 -39.30
N CYS A 5 -24.27 -3.51 -38.52
CA CYS A 5 -22.84 -3.44 -38.76
C CYS A 5 -22.17 -4.66 -38.12
N ARG A 6 -21.62 -5.56 -38.95
CA ARG A 6 -20.85 -6.73 -38.53
C ARG A 6 -19.44 -6.30 -38.13
N VAL A 7 -19.02 -6.64 -36.91
CA VAL A 7 -17.61 -6.63 -36.50
C VAL A 7 -17.06 -8.04 -36.68
N SER A 8 -16.05 -8.20 -37.53
CA SER A 8 -15.31 -9.46 -37.69
C SER A 8 -13.99 -9.39 -36.92
N VAL A 9 -13.78 -10.33 -36.00
CA VAL A 9 -12.51 -10.54 -35.30
C VAL A 9 -11.75 -11.65 -36.02
N SER A 10 -10.53 -11.36 -36.48
CA SER A 10 -9.61 -12.37 -37.03
C SER A 10 -8.57 -12.75 -35.98
N TYR A 11 -8.46 -14.04 -35.72
CA TYR A 11 -7.48 -14.64 -34.80
C TYR A 11 -6.22 -15.02 -35.59
N VAL A 12 -5.04 -14.59 -35.14
CA VAL A 12 -3.74 -15.06 -35.68
C VAL A 12 -3.01 -15.83 -34.57
N PRO A 13 -2.78 -17.14 -34.72
CA PRO A 13 -2.04 -17.92 -33.73
C PRO A 13 -0.52 -17.73 -33.85
N LEU A 14 0.14 -17.77 -32.69
CA LEU A 14 1.60 -17.65 -32.47
C LEU A 14 2.42 -18.66 -33.28
N ARG A 15 3.63 -18.27 -33.77
CA ARG A 15 4.96 -18.74 -33.28
C ARG A 15 6.18 -18.26 -34.12
N TRP A 16 7.26 -17.92 -33.40
CA TRP A 16 8.71 -17.90 -33.73
C TRP A 16 9.47 -16.59 -34.15
N MET A 17 10.21 -16.07 -33.15
CA MET A 17 11.60 -15.52 -33.10
C MET A 17 11.98 -14.16 -33.77
N PRO A 18 13.08 -13.46 -33.34
CA PRO A 18 14.13 -13.82 -32.37
C PRO A 18 14.43 -12.79 -31.24
N THR A 19 15.28 -13.23 -30.33
CA THR A 19 15.97 -12.50 -29.25
C THR A 19 16.87 -11.37 -29.75
N SER A 20 17.02 -10.35 -28.90
CA SER A 20 17.98 -9.23 -28.90
C SER A 20 17.80 -8.16 -29.98
N VAL A 21 17.13 -7.07 -29.62
CA VAL A 21 17.54 -5.72 -30.04
C VAL A 21 17.31 -4.75 -28.89
N THR A 22 18.40 -4.26 -28.34
CA THR A 22 18.48 -3.08 -27.49
C THR A 22 18.19 -1.87 -28.38
N GLU A 23 17.15 -1.09 -28.11
CA GLU A 23 17.04 0.23 -28.73
C GLU A 23 16.42 1.25 -27.78
N PHE A 24 17.28 2.21 -27.42
CA PHE A 24 16.96 3.43 -26.70
C PHE A 24 16.21 4.38 -27.65
N ALA A 25 15.02 4.84 -27.27
CA ALA A 25 14.43 6.03 -27.87
C ALA A 25 14.89 7.26 -27.08
N CYS A 26 15.97 7.88 -27.55
CA CYS A 26 16.40 9.21 -27.15
C CYS A 26 15.81 10.20 -28.16
N VAL A 27 14.98 11.14 -27.71
CA VAL A 27 14.48 12.26 -28.53
C VAL A 27 15.60 13.30 -28.62
N SER A 28 16.10 13.55 -29.84
CA SER A 28 17.12 14.56 -30.14
C SER A 28 16.47 15.84 -30.68
N PHE A 29 16.89 17.00 -30.15
CA PHE A 29 16.72 18.31 -30.76
C PHE A 29 18.08 18.79 -31.28
N ASP A 30 18.11 19.24 -32.53
CA ASP A 30 19.32 19.55 -33.29
C ASP A 30 19.71 21.05 -33.18
N LYS A 31 21.00 21.27 -32.91
CA LYS A 31 21.90 22.39 -33.30
C LYS A 31 21.75 23.77 -32.62
N CYS A 32 22.81 24.19 -31.89
CA CYS A 32 23.88 25.01 -32.50
C CYS A 32 25.00 25.45 -31.52
N PHE A 33 26.19 25.58 -32.11
CA PHE A 33 27.42 26.29 -31.74
C PHE A 33 28.47 25.66 -30.80
N ALA A 34 29.69 25.66 -31.36
CA ALA A 34 30.96 25.16 -30.89
C ALA A 34 31.61 26.06 -29.83
N HIS A 35 32.42 25.48 -28.95
CA HIS A 35 33.86 25.75 -28.85
C HIS A 35 34.52 24.76 -27.86
N LEU A 36 35.69 24.30 -28.29
CA LEU A 36 36.63 23.38 -27.64
C LEU A 36 37.06 23.88 -26.25
N HIS A 37 37.18 22.99 -25.24
CA HIS A 37 38.36 22.84 -24.35
C HIS A 37 38.13 21.78 -23.25
N LEU A 38 38.85 20.67 -23.38
CA LEU A 38 39.44 19.80 -22.36
C LEU A 38 38.68 19.63 -21.03
N LEU A 39 37.85 18.59 -20.94
CA LEU A 39 37.46 17.96 -19.68
C LEU A 39 38.08 16.55 -19.62
N PRO A 40 38.67 16.15 -18.48
CA PRO A 40 39.30 14.84 -18.34
C PRO A 40 38.28 13.72 -18.51
N THR A 41 38.74 12.58 -19.05
CA THR A 41 37.94 11.40 -19.28
C THR A 41 37.43 10.81 -17.96
N PHE A 42 36.28 10.14 -18.01
CA PHE A 42 35.58 9.48 -16.90
C PHE A 42 36.43 8.42 -16.13
N ALA A 43 37.65 8.14 -16.59
CA ALA A 43 38.56 7.14 -16.05
C ALA A 43 39.47 7.64 -14.91
N ASP A 44 39.59 8.96 -14.69
CA ASP A 44 40.57 9.53 -13.73
C ASP A 44 40.02 9.80 -12.31
N LEU A 45 38.76 9.45 -12.02
CA LEU A 45 38.14 9.68 -10.69
C LEU A 45 38.10 8.44 -9.78
N GLN A 46 38.68 7.30 -10.19
CA GLN A 46 38.57 6.04 -9.43
C GLN A 46 39.69 5.75 -8.42
N SER A 47 40.66 6.64 -8.19
CA SER A 47 41.87 6.26 -7.43
C SER A 47 42.03 6.86 -6.02
N ARG A 48 41.01 7.49 -5.40
CA ARG A 48 41.14 8.02 -4.02
C ARG A 48 39.88 7.92 -3.16
N GLN A 49 39.39 6.71 -2.91
CA GLN A 49 38.57 6.45 -1.74
C GLN A 49 39.26 5.42 -0.83
N PRO A 50 39.60 5.77 0.43
CA PRO A 50 40.08 4.78 1.37
C PRO A 50 38.98 3.74 1.61
N CYS A 51 39.40 2.47 1.69
CA CYS A 51 38.56 1.31 2.02
C CYS A 51 37.88 1.53 3.37
N LEU A 52 36.69 2.13 3.34
CA LEU A 52 35.76 2.12 4.46
C LEU A 52 35.23 0.70 4.54
N LYS A 53 35.77 -0.09 5.46
CA LYS A 53 35.13 -1.33 5.90
C LYS A 53 33.69 -0.96 6.27
N PRO A 54 32.67 -1.70 5.80
CA PRO A 54 31.32 -1.45 6.27
C PRO A 54 31.34 -1.66 7.78
N LEU A 55 31.16 -0.57 8.53
CA LEU A 55 30.73 -0.68 9.90
C LEU A 55 29.41 -1.41 9.82
N ARG A 56 29.41 -2.67 10.24
CA ARG A 56 28.19 -3.41 10.53
C ARG A 56 27.53 -2.61 11.64
N ASN A 57 26.69 -1.65 11.26
CA ASN A 57 25.80 -0.99 12.20
C ASN A 57 24.90 -2.10 12.72
N SER A 58 25.30 -2.66 13.85
CA SER A 58 24.39 -3.28 14.79
C SER A 58 23.51 -2.17 15.35
N ALA A 59 22.66 -1.58 14.49
CA ALA A 59 21.49 -0.88 14.97
C ALA A 59 20.73 -1.93 15.80
N MET A 60 20.49 -1.63 17.08
CA MET A 60 19.57 -2.41 17.91
C MET A 60 18.31 -2.65 17.09
N SER A 61 17.88 -3.90 16.91
CA SER A 61 16.72 -4.19 16.08
C SER A 61 15.50 -3.51 16.70
N THR A 62 15.05 -2.42 16.07
CA THR A 62 13.81 -1.70 16.41
C THR A 62 12.56 -2.45 15.95
N GLU A 63 12.70 -3.75 15.67
CA GLU A 63 11.66 -4.60 15.13
C GLU A 63 10.95 -5.31 16.29
N ARG A 64 9.62 -5.13 16.34
CA ARG A 64 8.73 -5.86 17.24
C ARG A 64 8.56 -7.29 16.75
N TYR A 65 8.74 -8.25 17.65
CA TYR A 65 8.50 -9.67 17.41
C TYR A 65 7.20 -10.11 18.10
N PHE A 66 6.79 -11.35 17.85
CA PHE A 66 5.56 -11.93 18.40
C PHE A 66 5.47 -11.76 19.93
N GLU A 67 6.58 -11.95 20.64
CA GLU A 67 6.66 -11.86 22.11
C GLU A 67 6.42 -10.45 22.65
N ASP A 68 6.51 -9.42 21.80
CA ASP A 68 6.34 -8.02 22.20
C ASP A 68 4.88 -7.55 22.11
N PHE A 69 3.95 -8.42 21.71
CA PHE A 69 2.52 -8.12 21.68
C PHE A 69 1.82 -8.77 22.87
N SER A 70 0.87 -8.07 23.45
CA SER A 70 0.04 -8.58 24.55
C SER A 70 -1.44 -8.31 24.29
N SER A 71 -2.32 -9.27 24.57
CA SER A 71 -3.77 -9.05 24.53
C SER A 71 -4.19 -7.83 25.36
N GLY A 72 -5.06 -7.00 24.78
CA GLY A 72 -5.51 -5.73 25.33
C GLY A 72 -4.62 -4.53 25.00
N GLU A 73 -3.47 -4.73 24.36
CA GLU A 73 -2.63 -3.62 23.87
C GLU A 73 -3.40 -2.79 22.83
N ILE A 74 -3.29 -1.46 22.95
CA ILE A 74 -3.91 -0.50 22.05
C ILE A 74 -2.83 0.32 21.34
N ILE A 75 -2.87 0.36 20.01
CA ILE A 75 -1.96 1.13 19.16
C ILE A 75 -2.77 2.19 18.41
N THR A 76 -2.38 3.46 18.51
CA THR A 76 -3.08 4.57 17.84
C THR A 76 -2.72 4.66 16.35
N LEU A 77 -3.71 5.00 15.53
CA LEU A 77 -3.61 5.15 14.08
C LEU A 77 -3.98 6.58 13.64
N GLY A 78 -3.27 7.11 12.64
CA GLY A 78 -3.54 8.42 12.06
C GLY A 78 -2.99 9.60 12.87
N PRO A 79 -3.50 10.83 12.63
CA PRO A 79 -4.60 11.17 11.73
C PRO A 79 -4.24 11.07 10.24
N ARG A 80 -5.25 10.89 9.38
CA ARG A 80 -5.12 10.91 7.91
C ARG A 80 -6.30 11.66 7.29
N ILE A 81 -6.03 12.72 6.52
CA ILE A 81 -7.05 13.39 5.69
C ILE A 81 -7.29 12.55 4.43
N VAL A 82 -8.55 12.43 4.04
CA VAL A 82 -8.97 11.73 2.81
C VAL A 82 -9.35 12.77 1.76
N GLU A 83 -8.52 12.92 0.73
CA GLU A 83 -8.71 13.91 -0.32
C GLU A 83 -9.67 13.41 -1.42
N ALA A 84 -10.38 14.33 -2.07
CA ALA A 84 -11.28 13.99 -3.18
C ALA A 84 -10.54 13.30 -4.34
N GLY A 85 -9.30 13.74 -4.62
CA GLY A 85 -8.49 13.20 -5.70
C GLY A 85 -8.16 11.72 -5.53
N GLU A 86 -7.72 11.31 -4.33
CA GLU A 86 -7.40 9.89 -4.05
C GLU A 86 -8.65 9.01 -4.09
N ILE A 87 -9.82 9.55 -3.71
CA ILE A 87 -11.09 8.83 -3.83
C ILE A 87 -11.38 8.50 -5.30
N VAL A 88 -11.35 9.51 -6.16
CA VAL A 88 -11.66 9.34 -7.58
C VAL A 88 -10.61 8.47 -8.27
N GLU A 89 -9.33 8.64 -7.93
CA GLU A 89 -8.23 7.86 -8.48
C GLU A 89 -8.40 6.36 -8.16
N PHE A 90 -8.58 6.00 -6.89
CA PHE A 90 -8.81 4.62 -6.50
C PHE A 90 -10.09 4.05 -7.12
N ALA A 91 -11.18 4.80 -7.08
CA ALA A 91 -12.47 4.34 -7.58
C ALA A 91 -12.46 4.10 -9.09
N SER A 92 -11.77 4.96 -9.86
CA SER A 92 -11.66 4.82 -11.30
C SER A 92 -11.01 3.50 -11.71
N GLU A 93 -10.06 3.00 -10.91
CA GLU A 93 -9.38 1.74 -11.16
C GLU A 93 -10.14 0.53 -10.60
N PHE A 94 -10.62 0.61 -9.36
CA PHE A 94 -11.06 -0.59 -8.61
C PHE A 94 -12.56 -0.67 -8.33
N ASP A 95 -13.27 0.45 -8.27
CA ASP A 95 -14.69 0.50 -7.89
C ASP A 95 -15.41 1.71 -8.52
N PRO A 96 -15.62 1.71 -9.86
CA PRO A 96 -16.05 2.89 -10.62
C PRO A 96 -17.56 3.13 -10.53
N GLN A 97 -18.14 2.99 -9.34
CA GLN A 97 -19.53 3.34 -9.09
C GLN A 97 -19.70 4.86 -9.04
N PRO A 98 -20.81 5.43 -9.56
CA PRO A 98 -20.93 6.89 -9.74
C PRO A 98 -20.70 7.73 -8.50
N PHE A 99 -21.14 7.27 -7.33
CA PHE A 99 -21.00 7.97 -6.05
C PHE A 99 -19.56 8.00 -5.48
N HIS A 100 -18.63 7.29 -6.13
CA HIS A 100 -17.19 7.35 -5.84
C HIS A 100 -16.41 8.20 -6.86
N LEU A 101 -17.07 8.66 -7.93
CA LEU A 101 -16.44 9.38 -9.05
C LEU A 101 -16.92 10.83 -9.17
N ASP A 102 -18.13 11.12 -8.68
CA ASP A 102 -18.77 12.42 -8.85
C ASP A 102 -19.52 12.85 -7.58
N GLU A 103 -19.31 14.11 -7.18
CA GLU A 103 -19.91 14.71 -5.99
C GLU A 103 -21.43 14.76 -6.05
N GLU A 104 -21.99 15.13 -7.20
CA GLU A 104 -23.44 15.29 -7.35
C GLU A 104 -24.16 13.93 -7.38
N ALA A 105 -23.55 12.91 -8.00
CA ALA A 105 -24.00 11.53 -7.92
C ALA A 105 -23.94 11.01 -6.48
N GLY A 106 -22.84 11.31 -5.76
CA GLY A 106 -22.67 10.99 -4.35
C GLY A 106 -23.77 11.60 -3.47
N ARG A 107 -24.05 12.89 -3.64
CA ARG A 107 -25.10 13.62 -2.91
C ARG A 107 -26.52 13.09 -3.18
N LYS A 108 -26.78 12.58 -4.38
CA LYS A 108 -28.04 11.93 -4.77
C LYS A 108 -28.16 10.48 -4.27
N SER A 109 -27.08 9.90 -3.79
CA SER A 109 -27.04 8.53 -3.28
C SER A 109 -27.34 8.48 -1.78
N LEU A 110 -27.43 7.25 -1.24
CA LEU A 110 -27.54 7.03 0.20
C LEU A 110 -26.26 7.44 0.98
N LEU A 111 -25.15 7.72 0.29
CA LEU A 111 -23.87 8.06 0.91
C LEU A 111 -23.74 9.55 1.27
N GLY A 112 -24.51 10.43 0.61
CA GLY A 112 -24.64 11.84 1.00
C GLY A 112 -23.51 12.80 0.56
N GLY A 113 -22.60 12.37 -0.31
CA GLY A 113 -21.52 13.17 -0.89
C GLY A 113 -20.54 12.30 -1.69
N LEU A 114 -19.44 12.88 -2.21
CA LEU A 114 -18.35 12.10 -2.79
C LEU A 114 -17.73 11.20 -1.72
N ALA A 115 -18.01 9.90 -1.80
CA ALA A 115 -17.61 8.94 -0.80
C ALA A 115 -16.45 8.08 -1.30
N ALA A 116 -15.53 7.71 -0.42
CA ALA A 116 -14.57 6.67 -0.69
C ALA A 116 -15.26 5.31 -0.84
N SER A 117 -14.76 4.45 -1.74
CA SER A 117 -15.12 3.04 -1.72
C SER A 117 -14.81 2.41 -0.36
N GLY A 118 -15.61 1.43 0.05
CA GLY A 118 -15.30 0.63 1.24
C GLY A 118 -13.93 -0.06 1.13
N TRP A 119 -13.55 -0.47 -0.08
CA TRP A 119 -12.23 -1.04 -0.36
C TRP A 119 -11.10 0.00 -0.31
N HIS A 120 -11.38 1.23 -0.75
CA HIS A 120 -10.44 2.33 -0.58
C HIS A 120 -10.19 2.58 0.91
N THR A 121 -11.25 2.62 1.73
CA THR A 121 -11.14 2.79 3.19
C THR A 121 -10.29 1.67 3.82
N ALA A 122 -10.46 0.42 3.37
CA ALA A 122 -9.62 -0.69 3.83
C ALA A 122 -8.15 -0.53 3.42
N ALA A 123 -7.87 -0.05 2.20
CA ALA A 123 -6.51 0.24 1.73
C ALA A 123 -5.86 1.38 2.54
N LEU A 124 -6.60 2.45 2.83
CA LEU A 124 -6.13 3.53 3.70
C LEU A 124 -5.83 3.02 5.11
N THR A 125 -6.67 2.13 5.63
CA THR A 125 -6.46 1.50 6.94
C THR A 125 -5.16 0.70 6.97
N MET A 126 -4.88 -0.08 5.92
CA MET A 126 -3.62 -0.81 5.80
C MET A 126 -2.42 0.14 5.79
N ARG A 127 -2.50 1.27 5.07
CA ARG A 127 -1.46 2.29 5.10
C ARG A 127 -1.24 2.86 6.51
N MET A 128 -2.31 3.19 7.23
CA MET A 128 -2.23 3.69 8.61
C MET A 128 -1.64 2.66 9.58
N ILE A 129 -1.99 1.38 9.44
CA ILE A 129 -1.40 0.27 10.21
C ILE A 129 0.11 0.16 9.95
N TYR A 130 0.50 0.27 8.67
CA TYR A 130 1.90 0.22 8.28
C TYR A 130 2.73 1.30 8.95
N ASP A 131 2.27 2.54 8.84
CA ASP A 131 2.94 3.70 9.42
C ASP A 131 2.99 3.62 10.95
N ALA A 132 1.93 3.12 11.59
CA ALA A 132 1.82 3.07 13.04
C ALA A 132 2.72 2.01 13.69
N PHE A 133 2.76 0.78 13.15
CA PHE A 133 3.55 -0.29 13.78
C PHE A 133 4.09 -1.35 12.83
N LEU A 134 3.44 -1.61 11.68
CA LEU A 134 3.84 -2.76 10.86
C LEU A 134 5.21 -2.59 10.21
N ALA A 135 5.62 -1.35 9.89
CA ALA A 135 6.95 -1.05 9.34
C ALA A 135 8.10 -1.45 10.28
N GLN A 136 7.82 -1.58 11.58
CA GLN A 136 8.75 -1.94 12.64
C GLN A 136 8.31 -3.23 13.34
N THR A 137 7.65 -4.14 12.62
CA THR A 137 7.22 -5.43 13.13
C THR A 137 7.74 -6.51 12.20
N ALA A 138 8.17 -7.65 12.75
CA ALA A 138 8.55 -8.85 12.00
C ALA A 138 7.32 -9.53 11.35
N SER A 139 6.53 -8.76 10.60
CA SER A 139 5.29 -9.21 9.96
C SER A 139 5.61 -10.14 8.81
N MET A 140 4.92 -11.27 8.79
CA MET A 140 5.01 -12.30 7.77
C MET A 140 3.74 -12.35 6.91
N GLY A 141 2.98 -11.26 6.89
CA GLY A 141 1.70 -11.14 6.21
C GLY A 141 0.52 -11.63 7.06
N SER A 142 -0.61 -11.81 6.40
CA SER A 142 -1.89 -12.20 6.99
C SER A 142 -2.54 -13.28 6.15
N PRO A 143 -3.24 -14.27 6.75
CA PRO A 143 -4.06 -15.22 6.00
C PRO A 143 -5.35 -14.59 5.45
N GLY A 144 -5.66 -13.34 5.80
CA GLY A 144 -6.81 -12.60 5.32
C GLY A 144 -7.46 -11.74 6.40
N ILE A 145 -8.58 -11.12 6.03
CA ILE A 145 -9.44 -10.35 6.93
C ILE A 145 -10.54 -11.28 7.45
N THR A 146 -10.67 -11.40 8.76
CA THR A 146 -11.72 -12.20 9.39
C THR A 146 -13.09 -11.54 9.24
N SER A 147 -13.15 -10.23 9.48
CA SER A 147 -14.36 -9.44 9.24
C SER A 147 -14.02 -8.00 8.90
N VAL A 148 -14.87 -7.39 8.07
CA VAL A 148 -14.85 -5.95 7.79
C VAL A 148 -16.29 -5.44 7.82
N SER A 149 -16.50 -4.28 8.42
CA SER A 149 -17.81 -3.63 8.51
C SER A 149 -17.65 -2.14 8.24
N TRP A 150 -18.25 -1.68 7.14
CA TRP A 150 -18.38 -0.25 6.84
C TRP A 150 -19.62 0.29 7.56
N ARG A 151 -19.40 1.06 8.61
CA ARG A 151 -20.45 1.57 9.50
C ARG A 151 -21.04 2.88 8.99
N ARG A 152 -20.21 3.72 8.37
CA ARG A 152 -20.58 5.00 7.76
C ARG A 152 -19.72 5.24 6.51
N PRO A 153 -20.22 5.99 5.52
CA PRO A 153 -19.40 6.48 4.41
C PRO A 153 -18.24 7.33 4.94
N VAL A 154 -17.08 7.21 4.30
CA VAL A 154 -15.99 8.17 4.44
C VAL A 154 -16.12 9.15 3.29
N LEU A 155 -16.30 10.43 3.58
CA LEU A 155 -16.48 11.46 2.57
C LEU A 155 -15.17 12.19 2.28
N ALA A 156 -15.07 12.80 1.10
CA ALA A 156 -13.97 13.70 0.79
C ALA A 156 -13.85 14.81 1.85
N GLY A 157 -12.63 15.03 2.34
CA GLY A 157 -12.32 15.97 3.43
C GLY A 157 -12.46 15.39 4.84
N ASP A 158 -12.93 14.15 5.01
CA ASP A 158 -12.90 13.51 6.33
C ASP A 158 -11.46 13.28 6.79
N THR A 159 -11.25 13.39 8.11
CA THR A 159 -9.99 13.01 8.75
C THR A 159 -10.19 11.74 9.56
N LEU A 160 -9.51 10.67 9.15
CA LEU A 160 -9.56 9.37 9.80
C LEU A 160 -8.53 9.27 10.91
N SER A 161 -8.96 8.73 12.05
CA SER A 161 -8.10 8.32 13.16
C SER A 161 -8.68 7.04 13.77
N GLY A 162 -7.90 6.33 14.56
CA GLY A 162 -8.42 5.12 15.18
C GLY A 162 -7.43 4.39 16.03
N VAL A 163 -7.77 3.14 16.32
CA VAL A 163 -6.96 2.25 17.15
C VAL A 163 -6.91 0.85 16.56
N ALA A 164 -5.78 0.17 16.75
CA ALA A 164 -5.63 -1.26 16.61
C ALA A 164 -5.48 -1.88 18.00
N GLU A 165 -6.44 -2.71 18.39
CA GLU A 165 -6.46 -3.47 19.64
C GLU A 165 -5.97 -4.89 19.39
N VAL A 166 -5.02 -5.38 20.18
CA VAL A 166 -4.62 -6.79 20.17
C VAL A 166 -5.68 -7.61 20.91
N LEU A 167 -6.45 -8.42 20.20
CA LEU A 167 -7.45 -9.30 20.81
C LEU A 167 -6.80 -10.56 21.41
N GLU A 168 -5.94 -11.21 20.63
CA GLU A 168 -5.37 -12.52 20.97
C GLU A 168 -3.94 -12.61 20.45
N THR A 169 -3.07 -13.24 21.25
CA THR A 169 -1.73 -13.68 20.83
C THR A 169 -1.62 -15.19 20.97
N ARG A 170 -1.30 -15.91 19.89
CA ARG A 170 -1.18 -17.36 19.89
C ARG A 170 0.06 -17.83 19.16
N ARG A 171 0.95 -18.55 19.86
CA ARG A 171 2.13 -19.16 19.23
C ARG A 171 1.69 -20.25 18.24
N SER A 172 2.36 -20.35 17.11
CA SER A 172 2.09 -21.41 16.14
C SER A 172 2.71 -22.73 16.61
N SER A 173 1.90 -23.79 16.66
CA SER A 173 2.37 -25.14 17.01
C SER A 173 3.09 -25.84 15.85
N SER A 174 2.71 -25.54 14.61
CA SER A 174 3.31 -26.14 13.41
C SER A 174 4.47 -25.34 12.82
N ARG A 175 4.64 -24.08 13.23
CA ARG A 175 5.68 -23.17 12.73
C ARG A 175 6.30 -22.39 13.90
N PRO A 176 7.26 -22.97 14.64
CA PRO A 176 7.80 -22.38 15.88
C PRO A 176 8.42 -20.98 15.72
N GLN A 177 8.88 -20.66 14.51
CA GLN A 177 9.45 -19.35 14.15
C GLN A 177 8.44 -18.21 14.08
N MET A 178 7.15 -18.45 14.33
CA MET A 178 6.12 -17.42 14.28
C MET A 178 4.98 -17.64 15.29
N GLY A 179 4.26 -16.57 15.57
CA GLY A 179 2.94 -16.59 16.19
C GLY A 179 1.91 -15.89 15.34
N VAL A 180 0.67 -15.89 15.82
CA VAL A 180 -0.46 -15.19 15.26
C VAL A 180 -0.93 -14.15 16.26
N VAL A 181 -1.04 -12.90 15.83
CA VAL A 181 -1.63 -11.83 16.62
C VAL A 181 -2.89 -11.35 15.91
N THR A 182 -4.03 -11.44 16.58
CA THR A 182 -5.33 -11.02 16.06
C THR A 182 -5.58 -9.59 16.50
N PHE A 183 -5.82 -8.69 15.54
CA PHE A 183 -6.11 -7.30 15.81
C PHE A 183 -7.57 -6.96 15.49
N ARG A 184 -8.17 -6.06 16.28
CA ARG A 184 -9.37 -5.30 15.93
C ARG A 184 -9.01 -3.85 15.66
N ILE A 185 -9.35 -3.37 14.48
CA ILE A 185 -9.09 -2.02 14.05
C ILE A 185 -10.43 -1.30 14.06
N THR A 186 -10.49 -0.17 14.75
CA THR A 186 -11.65 0.72 14.77
C THR A 186 -11.23 2.08 14.27
N LEU A 187 -11.77 2.49 13.12
CA LEU A 187 -11.57 3.83 12.57
C LEU A 187 -12.79 4.72 12.78
N ALA A 188 -12.52 5.99 13.07
CA ALA A 188 -13.50 7.04 13.20
C ALA A 188 -13.09 8.29 12.39
N ASN A 189 -14.08 9.09 12.02
CA ASN A 189 -13.86 10.40 11.41
C ASN A 189 -13.58 11.48 12.48
N GLN A 190 -13.36 12.72 12.05
CA GLN A 190 -13.12 13.91 12.89
C GLN A 190 -14.27 14.25 13.85
N LYS A 191 -15.47 13.69 13.64
CA LYS A 191 -16.63 13.85 14.52
C LYS A 191 -16.70 12.76 15.60
N GLY A 192 -15.74 11.83 15.63
CA GLY A 192 -15.73 10.68 16.53
C GLY A 192 -16.69 9.57 16.10
N GLU A 193 -17.23 9.61 14.88
CA GLU A 193 -18.15 8.59 14.40
C GLU A 193 -17.38 7.41 13.80
N THR A 194 -17.67 6.19 14.27
CA THR A 194 -17.06 4.99 13.68
C THR A 194 -17.46 4.83 12.23
N VAL A 195 -16.46 4.73 11.34
CA VAL A 195 -16.61 4.54 9.90
C VAL A 195 -16.32 3.10 9.49
N MET A 196 -15.34 2.45 10.13
CA MET A 196 -14.95 1.08 9.80
C MET A 196 -14.54 0.31 11.05
N ILE A 197 -14.93 -0.96 11.09
CA ILE A 197 -14.36 -1.95 12.01
C ILE A 197 -13.82 -3.11 11.18
N GLN A 198 -12.58 -3.52 11.44
CA GLN A 198 -11.94 -4.65 10.77
C GLN A 198 -11.28 -5.55 11.82
N GLU A 199 -11.38 -6.86 11.64
CA GLU A 199 -10.61 -7.83 12.42
C GLU A 199 -9.77 -8.69 11.49
N ASN A 200 -8.48 -8.83 11.80
CA ASN A 200 -7.60 -9.67 11.02
C ASN A 200 -6.44 -10.24 11.87
N PRO A 201 -6.08 -11.52 11.67
CA PRO A 201 -4.85 -12.09 12.19
C PRO A 201 -3.65 -11.63 11.35
N ILE A 202 -2.52 -11.44 12.00
CA ILE A 202 -1.21 -11.19 11.37
C ILE A 202 -0.25 -12.26 11.86
N PHE A 203 0.50 -12.86 10.94
CA PHE A 203 1.63 -13.72 11.28
C PHE A 203 2.80 -12.84 11.65
N ILE A 204 3.39 -13.05 12.83
CA ILE A 204 4.52 -12.27 13.32
C ILE A 204 5.64 -13.24 13.69
N GLY A 205 6.84 -12.95 13.23
CA GLY A 205 8.04 -13.72 13.55
C GLY A 205 8.32 -13.73 15.04
N SER A 206 8.72 -14.89 15.56
CA SER A 206 9.23 -15.05 16.91
C SER A 206 10.67 -14.55 16.98
N ARG A 207 11.04 -13.86 18.05
CA ARG A 207 12.43 -13.42 18.28
C ARG A 207 13.39 -14.59 18.40
N GLU A 208 12.94 -15.62 19.11
CA GLU A 208 13.66 -16.87 19.31
C GLU A 208 12.87 -18.00 18.64
N VAL A 209 13.58 -18.86 17.90
CA VAL A 209 13.03 -20.12 17.40
C VAL A 209 13.30 -21.17 18.47
N PRO A 210 12.26 -21.72 19.14
CA PRO A 210 12.46 -22.82 20.08
C PRO A 210 13.19 -23.98 19.39
N ALA A 211 14.18 -24.56 20.07
CA ALA A 211 14.99 -25.67 19.59
C ALA A 211 14.15 -26.92 19.27
#